data_AF-A0A7V1AFY9-F1
#
_entry.id   AF-A0A7V1AFY9-F1
#
_cell.length_a   1.000
_cell.length_b   1.000
_cell.length_c   1.000
_cell.angle_alpha   90.00
_cell.angle_beta   90.00
_cell.angle_gamma   90.00
#
_symmetry.space_group_name_H-M   'P 1'
#
loop_
_entity.id
_entity.type
_entity.pdbx_description
1 polymer ?
#
loop_
_entity_poly.entity_id
_entity_poly.type
_entity_poly.pdbx_seq_one_letter_code
_entity_poly.pdbx_strand_id
1 'polypeptide(L)'
;MKGDSMKKQTSISKFPVLFALLLSVIIAAPVFAAAKVADDDITYWVKDALRQDARVDASEITVKTRKGIVTLSGSVNNLAAGNYADTEAKKIKGVLGVINEIKVMPVWRSDTDISNAVQRRILDSAVIESQGITVNSVNGKVTLSGSVATYSEKEEAGLLAGEVRGVKEVENNIKIKWRAKRSDQEMKNDVVAALQRDVYLSGLPIIVSVKNGVVTLTGSVGNAYEKERAGSDAYLVSYVRNVENRLKVEWWENRGVRNKKIWPSDDALKKAVRAELDEDTRIDASNITIKVSYGLVTLNGSVFNHYQKRIAEQDARDVVGVGWVIDNLFARVDKREDWAIQDDINFNLNTDAVMEGFDINTAVNDGIVTLSGKVNTWYEKFHAADIASRIKGVKEVINSITVQRSSWKKDTELVSTIKNRLEWNWTTSPVRDRINVNVYNGVVTLTGDVDTWSERREAGRVALLTEGIRKVDNLLTVKGYDYPWDQWYIKGPIPNTPYYYYEFDYYPYGLY
;
A
#
# COMPACT_ATOMS: atom_id res chain seq x y z
N MET A 1 21.54 92.26 -44.66
CA MET A 1 22.75 91.51 -44.24
C MET A 1 22.36 90.04 -44.24
N LYS A 2 22.82 89.31 -45.25
CA LYS A 2 23.97 88.39 -45.18
C LYS A 2 23.70 87.17 -44.29
N GLY A 3 23.53 86.05 -44.97
CA GLY A 3 23.97 84.74 -44.51
C GLY A 3 22.91 83.92 -43.78
N ASP A 4 22.25 83.03 -44.51
CA ASP A 4 22.12 81.67 -44.00
C ASP A 4 22.29 80.66 -45.13
N SER A 5 23.24 79.75 -44.95
CA SER A 5 23.78 78.86 -45.96
C SER A 5 22.99 77.56 -46.00
N MET A 6 22.20 77.36 -47.06
CA MET A 6 21.67 76.05 -47.46
C MET A 6 22.21 75.66 -48.84
N LYS A 7 23.10 74.67 -48.87
CA LYS A 7 23.50 73.80 -50.00
C LYS A 7 24.02 72.50 -49.34
N LYS A 8 23.84 71.28 -49.85
CA LYS A 8 23.11 70.72 -50.99
C LYS A 8 23.16 69.18 -50.80
N GLN A 9 22.03 68.52 -51.05
CA GLN A 9 21.88 67.34 -51.92
C GLN A 9 22.68 66.03 -51.69
N THR A 10 21.91 64.99 -51.35
CA THR A 10 21.80 63.66 -52.00
C THR A 10 23.08 62.87 -52.31
N SER A 11 23.21 61.69 -51.69
CA SER A 11 23.33 60.43 -52.44
C SER A 11 23.11 59.22 -51.52
N ILE A 12 22.30 58.29 -52.00
CA ILE A 12 21.91 57.02 -51.38
C ILE A 12 23.09 56.04 -51.54
N SER A 13 23.66 55.57 -50.44
CA SER A 13 24.63 54.46 -50.44
C SER A 13 23.96 53.16 -49.99
N LYS A 14 24.24 52.12 -50.79
CA LYS A 14 23.73 50.76 -50.72
C LYS A 14 24.16 50.08 -49.41
N PHE A 15 23.20 49.52 -48.67
CA PHE A 15 23.45 48.62 -47.54
C PHE A 15 24.03 47.29 -48.04
N PRO A 16 25.18 46.82 -47.50
CA PRO A 16 25.59 45.44 -47.66
C PRO A 16 24.84 44.58 -46.65
N VAL A 17 24.10 43.58 -47.15
CA VAL A 17 23.51 42.49 -46.37
C VAL A 17 24.67 41.66 -45.81
N LEU A 18 25.02 41.89 -44.54
CA LEU A 18 25.92 41.01 -43.80
C LEU A 18 25.10 39.77 -43.38
N PHE A 19 25.39 38.65 -44.00
CA PHE A 19 24.92 37.32 -43.58
C PHE A 19 25.56 37.00 -42.22
N ALA A 20 24.85 37.30 -41.12
CA ALA A 20 25.25 36.87 -39.79
C ALA A 20 24.99 35.36 -39.66
N LEU A 21 26.05 34.57 -39.83
CA LEU A 21 26.07 33.14 -39.55
C LEU A 21 25.93 32.96 -38.03
N LEU A 22 24.68 32.86 -37.55
CA LEU A 22 24.35 32.50 -36.19
C LEU A 22 24.72 31.01 -35.99
N LEU A 23 25.97 30.77 -35.59
CA LEU A 23 26.42 29.48 -35.10
C LEU A 23 25.70 29.21 -33.77
N SER A 24 24.53 28.57 -33.86
CA SER A 24 23.85 28.03 -32.70
C SER A 24 24.68 26.87 -32.17
N VAL A 25 25.51 27.15 -31.17
CA VAL A 25 26.07 26.10 -30.32
C VAL A 25 24.92 25.53 -29.51
N ILE A 26 24.26 24.52 -30.06
CA ILE A 26 23.43 23.61 -29.28
C ILE A 26 24.42 22.91 -28.35
N ILE A 27 24.55 23.39 -27.11
CA ILE A 27 25.12 22.58 -26.04
C ILE A 27 24.09 21.48 -25.82
N ALA A 28 24.24 20.38 -26.54
CA ALA A 28 23.59 19.14 -26.21
C ALA A 28 24.14 18.74 -24.85
N ALA A 29 23.43 19.11 -23.78
CA ALA A 29 23.66 18.49 -22.49
C ALA A 29 23.58 16.98 -22.73
N PRO A 30 24.60 16.19 -22.37
CA PRO A 30 24.49 14.75 -22.46
C PRO A 30 23.32 14.36 -21.55
N VAL A 31 22.20 13.98 -22.16
CA VAL A 31 21.13 13.27 -21.48
C VAL A 31 21.76 11.91 -21.14
N PHE A 32 22.33 11.80 -19.95
CA PHE A 32 22.71 10.52 -19.39
C PHE A 32 21.42 9.76 -19.11
N ALA A 33 20.93 9.02 -20.11
CA ALA A 33 19.94 7.98 -19.87
C ALA A 33 20.55 7.03 -18.84
N ALA A 34 19.89 6.83 -17.69
CA ALA A 34 20.40 5.90 -16.69
C ALA A 34 20.53 4.52 -17.36
N ALA A 35 21.67 3.87 -17.17
CA ALA A 35 21.92 2.55 -17.77
C ALA A 35 20.84 1.57 -17.30
N LYS A 36 20.20 0.88 -18.24
CA LYS A 36 19.16 -0.11 -17.96
C LYS A 36 19.68 -1.15 -16.95
N VAL A 37 18.98 -1.39 -15.84
CA VAL A 37 19.31 -2.45 -14.89
C VAL A 37 19.28 -3.78 -15.64
N ALA A 38 20.32 -4.59 -15.48
CA ALA A 38 20.40 -5.89 -16.14
C ALA A 38 19.35 -6.85 -15.57
N ASP A 39 18.79 -7.71 -16.42
CA ASP A 39 17.79 -8.70 -15.99
C ASP A 39 18.35 -9.67 -14.93
N ASP A 40 19.66 -9.97 -14.97
CA ASP A 40 20.33 -10.82 -13.99
C ASP A 40 20.37 -10.16 -12.59
N ASP A 41 20.59 -8.85 -12.53
CA ASP A 41 20.55 -8.09 -11.27
C ASP A 41 19.13 -8.08 -10.71
N ILE A 42 18.12 -7.78 -11.54
CA ILE A 42 16.70 -7.82 -11.15
C ILE A 42 16.34 -9.20 -10.62
N THR A 43 16.75 -10.26 -11.33
CA THR A 43 16.50 -11.65 -10.92
C THR A 43 17.11 -11.93 -9.55
N TYR A 44 18.34 -11.49 -9.31
CA TYR A 44 19.02 -11.67 -8.04
C TYR A 44 18.31 -10.90 -6.91
N TRP A 45 17.98 -9.63 -7.13
CA TRP A 45 17.32 -8.78 -6.14
C TRP A 45 15.94 -9.28 -5.74
N VAL A 46 15.14 -9.73 -6.71
CA VAL A 46 13.83 -10.34 -6.42
C VAL A 46 14.03 -11.63 -5.62
N LYS A 47 14.95 -12.51 -6.02
CA LYS A 47 15.22 -13.76 -5.27
C LYS A 47 15.61 -13.49 -3.82
N ASP A 48 16.50 -12.53 -3.58
CA ASP A 48 16.90 -12.23 -2.22
C ASP A 48 15.77 -11.53 -1.45
N ALA A 49 15.03 -10.59 -2.05
CA ALA A 49 13.86 -9.99 -1.39
C ALA A 49 12.83 -11.03 -0.93
N LEU A 50 12.52 -12.02 -1.77
CA LEU A 50 11.60 -13.11 -1.43
C LEU A 50 12.17 -14.01 -0.33
N ARG A 51 13.46 -14.34 -0.37
CA ARG A 51 14.10 -15.17 0.67
C ARG A 51 14.12 -14.50 2.04
N GLN A 52 14.19 -13.17 2.08
CA GLN A 52 14.24 -12.44 3.34
C GLN A 52 12.86 -12.06 3.88
N ASP A 53 11.79 -12.19 3.09
CA ASP A 53 10.42 -11.90 3.50
C ASP A 53 9.80 -13.12 4.20
N ALA A 54 9.61 -13.03 5.51
CA ALA A 54 9.11 -14.15 6.31
C ALA A 54 7.65 -14.54 6.00
N ARG A 55 6.93 -13.79 5.17
CA ARG A 55 5.58 -14.11 4.71
C ARG A 55 5.55 -15.08 3.53
N VAL A 56 6.71 -15.30 2.90
CA VAL A 56 6.85 -16.10 1.69
C VAL A 56 7.91 -17.17 1.92
N ASP A 57 7.53 -18.44 1.83
CA ASP A 57 8.52 -19.51 1.69
C ASP A 57 9.05 -19.52 0.25
N ALA A 58 10.21 -18.91 0.03
CA ALA A 58 10.81 -18.78 -1.28
C ALA A 58 11.58 -20.03 -1.74
N SER A 59 11.63 -21.10 -0.94
CA SER A 59 12.42 -22.31 -1.26
C SER A 59 11.98 -22.98 -2.57
N GLU A 60 10.68 -22.96 -2.85
CA GLU A 60 10.07 -23.54 -4.05
C GLU A 60 9.74 -22.49 -5.13
N ILE A 61 10.17 -21.23 -4.97
CA ILE A 61 9.89 -20.16 -5.93
C ILE A 61 11.09 -19.94 -6.85
N THR A 62 10.85 -20.12 -8.15
CA THR A 62 11.79 -19.76 -9.22
C THR A 62 11.46 -18.40 -9.80
N VAL A 63 12.48 -17.54 -9.87
CA VAL A 63 12.42 -16.20 -10.47
C VAL A 63 13.23 -16.18 -11.76
N LYS A 64 12.62 -15.66 -12.83
CA LYS A 64 13.29 -15.33 -14.10
C LYS A 64 12.92 -13.91 -14.52
N THR A 65 13.85 -13.18 -15.13
CA THR A 65 13.57 -11.85 -15.67
C THR A 65 13.91 -11.79 -17.15
N ARG A 66 13.04 -11.15 -17.94
CA ARG A 66 13.29 -10.86 -19.34
C ARG A 66 12.79 -9.46 -19.69
N LYS A 67 13.70 -8.60 -20.13
CA LYS A 67 13.45 -7.19 -20.46
C LYS A 67 12.76 -6.43 -19.31
N GLY A 68 13.12 -6.73 -18.07
CA GLY A 68 12.52 -6.15 -16.86
C GLY A 68 11.16 -6.72 -16.46
N ILE A 69 10.62 -7.70 -17.19
CA ILE A 69 9.42 -8.44 -16.78
C ILE A 69 9.86 -9.67 -15.98
N VAL A 70 9.39 -9.77 -14.74
CA VAL A 70 9.68 -10.88 -13.82
C VAL A 70 8.61 -11.95 -13.98
N THR A 71 9.02 -13.20 -14.13
CA THR A 71 8.12 -14.35 -14.02
C THR A 71 8.44 -15.09 -12.72
N LEU A 72 7.43 -15.22 -11.86
CA LEU A 72 7.47 -16.03 -10.64
C LEU A 72 6.77 -17.35 -10.93
N SER A 73 7.41 -18.47 -10.60
CA SER A 73 6.87 -19.82 -10.83
C SER A 73 7.26 -20.74 -9.69
N GLY A 74 6.59 -21.88 -9.54
CA GLY A 74 6.85 -22.82 -8.44
C GLY A 74 5.59 -23.10 -7.64
N SER A 75 5.72 -23.24 -6.32
CA SER A 75 4.57 -23.46 -5.44
C SER A 75 4.68 -22.77 -4.08
N VAL A 76 3.52 -22.47 -3.49
CA VAL A 76 3.36 -21.96 -2.12
C VAL A 76 2.19 -22.68 -1.44
N ASN A 77 2.12 -22.60 -0.11
CA ASN A 77 1.10 -23.33 0.66
C ASN A 77 -0.24 -22.58 0.81
N ASN A 78 -0.30 -21.28 0.47
CA ASN A 78 -1.53 -20.49 0.55
C ASN A 78 -1.50 -19.30 -0.44
N LEU A 79 -2.68 -18.74 -0.74
CA LEU A 79 -2.82 -17.63 -1.69
C LEU A 79 -2.10 -16.36 -1.21
N ALA A 80 -2.12 -16.06 0.08
CA ALA A 80 -1.48 -14.87 0.65
C ALA A 80 0.03 -14.84 0.33
N ALA A 81 0.73 -15.94 0.52
CA ALA A 81 2.15 -16.07 0.19
C ALA A 81 2.43 -15.81 -1.31
N GLY A 82 1.57 -16.30 -2.21
CA GLY A 82 1.67 -16.03 -3.65
C GLY A 82 1.50 -14.54 -3.98
N ASN A 83 0.55 -13.87 -3.33
CA ASN A 83 0.28 -12.44 -3.51
C ASN A 83 1.39 -11.55 -2.92
N TYR A 84 1.98 -11.96 -1.79
CA TYR A 84 3.15 -11.28 -1.24
C TYR A 84 4.37 -11.42 -2.13
N ALA A 85 4.60 -12.60 -2.71
CA ALA A 85 5.71 -12.79 -3.62
C ALA A 85 5.61 -11.85 -4.84
N ASP A 86 4.41 -11.70 -5.40
CA ASP A 86 4.14 -10.74 -6.46
C ASP A 86 4.40 -9.30 -6.02
N THR A 87 3.79 -8.89 -4.90
CA THR A 87 3.90 -7.52 -4.37
C THR A 87 5.35 -7.13 -4.06
N GLU A 88 6.13 -8.01 -3.43
CA GLU A 88 7.53 -7.73 -3.14
C GLU A 88 8.36 -7.64 -4.41
N ALA A 89 8.11 -8.50 -5.41
CA ALA A 89 8.79 -8.40 -6.69
C ALA A 89 8.49 -7.07 -7.40
N LYS A 90 7.23 -6.60 -7.37
CA LYS A 90 6.82 -5.32 -7.98
C LYS A 90 7.50 -4.09 -7.36
N LYS A 91 7.93 -4.19 -6.10
CA LYS A 91 8.64 -3.11 -5.38
C LYS A 91 10.14 -3.05 -5.69
N ILE A 92 10.70 -4.05 -6.39
CA ILE A 92 12.11 -4.05 -6.78
C ILE A 92 12.37 -3.09 -7.95
N LYS A 93 13.41 -2.27 -7.80
CA LYS A 93 13.91 -1.36 -8.84
C LYS A 93 14.23 -2.13 -10.11
N GLY A 94 13.74 -1.62 -11.24
CA GLY A 94 13.95 -2.21 -12.56
C GLY A 94 12.84 -3.18 -13.00
N VAL A 95 11.98 -3.62 -12.08
CA VAL A 95 10.82 -4.46 -12.41
C VAL A 95 9.75 -3.61 -13.09
N LEU A 96 9.44 -3.95 -14.34
CA LEU A 96 8.43 -3.30 -15.18
C LEU A 96 7.05 -3.97 -15.08
N GLY A 97 7.02 -5.20 -14.58
CA GLY A 97 5.82 -6.00 -14.40
C GLY A 97 6.17 -7.39 -13.90
N VAL A 98 5.19 -8.03 -13.27
CA VAL A 98 5.31 -9.40 -12.74
C VAL A 98 4.25 -10.27 -13.43
N ILE A 99 4.67 -11.44 -13.88
CA ILE A 99 3.80 -12.54 -14.29
C ILE A 99 3.87 -13.57 -13.17
N ASN A 100 2.81 -13.70 -12.40
CA ASN A 100 2.73 -14.64 -11.28
C ASN A 100 2.12 -15.98 -11.75
N GLU A 101 2.97 -16.99 -11.91
CA GLU A 101 2.62 -18.37 -12.28
C GLU A 101 2.85 -19.34 -11.10
N ILE A 102 2.93 -18.82 -9.87
CA ILE A 102 3.06 -19.64 -8.66
C ILE A 102 1.79 -20.48 -8.47
N LYS A 103 1.96 -21.77 -8.21
CA LYS A 103 0.86 -22.70 -7.91
C LYS A 103 0.60 -22.77 -6.41
N VAL A 104 -0.65 -22.64 -6.00
CA VAL A 104 -1.03 -22.81 -4.58
C VAL A 104 -1.32 -24.28 -4.29
N MET A 105 -0.55 -24.86 -3.37
CA MET A 105 -0.62 -26.25 -2.93
C MET A 105 -0.86 -26.31 -1.41
N PRO A 106 -2.09 -26.02 -0.95
CA PRO A 106 -2.42 -26.03 0.46
C PRO A 106 -2.57 -27.47 0.98
N VAL A 107 -2.56 -27.61 2.31
CA VAL A 107 -2.94 -28.87 2.97
C VAL A 107 -4.35 -29.27 2.53
N TRP A 108 -4.53 -30.57 2.21
CA TRP A 108 -5.80 -31.08 1.71
C TRP A 108 -6.93 -30.86 2.73
N ARG A 109 -8.07 -30.42 2.21
CA ARG A 109 -9.33 -30.15 2.91
C ARG A 109 -10.48 -30.58 2.01
N SER A 110 -11.61 -30.99 2.59
CA SER A 110 -12.79 -31.27 1.78
C SER A 110 -13.39 -29.96 1.26
N ASP A 111 -13.94 -29.98 0.05
CA ASP A 111 -14.58 -28.80 -0.54
C ASP A 111 -15.78 -28.32 0.30
N THR A 112 -16.50 -29.25 0.96
CA THR A 112 -17.58 -28.92 1.88
C THR A 112 -17.08 -28.13 3.09
N ASP A 113 -15.94 -28.53 3.69
CA ASP A 113 -15.34 -27.79 4.81
C ASP A 113 -14.85 -26.41 4.36
N ILE A 114 -14.24 -26.32 3.17
CA ILE A 114 -13.79 -25.05 2.59
C ILE A 114 -15.00 -24.12 2.39
N SER A 115 -16.06 -24.58 1.71
CA SER A 115 -17.26 -23.79 1.45
C SER A 115 -17.92 -23.30 2.75
N ASN A 116 -18.05 -24.17 3.75
CA ASN A 116 -18.63 -23.82 5.04
C ASN A 116 -17.77 -22.78 5.78
N ALA A 117 -16.44 -22.93 5.74
CA ALA A 117 -15.53 -21.99 6.37
C ALA A 117 -15.60 -20.60 5.72
N VAL A 118 -15.47 -20.54 4.40
CA VAL A 118 -15.58 -19.27 3.65
C VAL A 118 -16.95 -18.62 3.89
N GLN A 119 -18.04 -19.39 3.83
CA GLN A 119 -19.39 -18.86 4.07
C GLN A 119 -19.52 -18.26 5.47
N ARG A 120 -19.00 -18.94 6.51
CA ARG A 120 -19.03 -18.43 7.88
C ARG A 120 -18.20 -17.15 8.03
N ARG A 121 -16.98 -17.10 7.49
CA ARG A 121 -16.14 -15.88 7.52
C ARG A 121 -16.85 -14.66 6.90
N ILE A 122 -17.51 -14.86 5.77
CA ILE A 122 -18.30 -13.80 5.10
C ILE A 122 -19.50 -13.37 5.96
N LEU A 123 -20.17 -14.30 6.63
CA LEU A 123 -21.29 -14.00 7.53
C LEU A 123 -20.86 -13.20 8.77
N ASP A 124 -19.70 -13.54 9.34
CA ASP A 124 -19.14 -12.94 10.55
C ASP A 124 -18.53 -11.55 10.30
N SER A 125 -18.21 -11.23 9.03
CA SER A 125 -17.55 -9.97 8.63
C SER A 125 -18.41 -8.74 8.89
N ALA A 126 -17.87 -7.79 9.66
CA ALA A 126 -18.45 -6.47 9.92
C ALA A 126 -18.37 -5.51 8.72
N VAL A 127 -17.72 -5.93 7.64
CA VAL A 127 -17.47 -5.11 6.44
C VAL A 127 -18.46 -5.43 5.33
N ILE A 128 -18.92 -6.68 5.24
CA ILE A 128 -19.74 -7.17 4.13
C ILE A 128 -21.20 -7.30 4.57
N GLU A 129 -22.11 -6.70 3.79
CA GLU A 129 -23.52 -7.09 3.81
C GLU A 129 -23.68 -8.46 3.12
N SER A 130 -23.48 -9.53 3.88
CA SER A 130 -23.34 -10.92 3.39
C SER A 130 -24.60 -11.53 2.74
N GLN A 131 -25.71 -10.79 2.76
CA GLN A 131 -27.03 -11.27 2.33
C GLN A 131 -27.04 -11.52 0.82
N GLY A 132 -27.15 -12.79 0.44
CA GLY A 132 -27.21 -13.20 -0.97
C GLY A 132 -25.85 -13.47 -1.62
N ILE A 133 -24.76 -13.53 -0.84
CA ILE A 133 -23.50 -14.12 -1.28
C ILE A 133 -23.59 -15.64 -1.13
N THR A 134 -23.27 -16.36 -2.20
CA THR A 134 -23.21 -17.82 -2.24
C THR A 134 -21.78 -18.26 -2.50
N VAL A 135 -21.35 -19.28 -1.76
CA VAL A 135 -20.02 -19.88 -1.84
C VAL A 135 -20.12 -21.31 -2.37
N ASN A 136 -19.32 -21.63 -3.38
CA ASN A 136 -19.12 -23.00 -3.84
C ASN A 136 -17.62 -23.32 -3.90
N SER A 137 -17.23 -24.56 -3.62
CA SER A 137 -15.85 -25.00 -3.75
C SER A 137 -15.79 -26.31 -4.53
N VAL A 138 -14.83 -26.41 -5.47
CA VAL A 138 -14.55 -27.63 -6.23
C VAL A 138 -13.04 -27.77 -6.37
N ASN A 139 -12.48 -28.86 -5.86
CA ASN A 139 -11.03 -29.15 -5.83
C ASN A 139 -10.18 -28.04 -5.17
N GLY A 140 -10.73 -27.33 -4.19
CA GLY A 140 -10.10 -26.19 -3.52
C GLY A 140 -10.20 -24.86 -4.29
N LYS A 141 -10.81 -24.83 -5.47
CA LYS A 141 -11.16 -23.58 -6.16
C LYS A 141 -12.50 -23.09 -5.62
N VAL A 142 -12.50 -21.92 -4.99
CA VAL A 142 -13.70 -21.27 -4.44
C VAL A 142 -14.30 -20.36 -5.49
N THR A 143 -15.61 -20.43 -5.69
CA THR A 143 -16.36 -19.48 -6.52
C THR A 143 -17.34 -18.71 -5.64
N LEU A 144 -17.20 -17.38 -5.63
CA LEU A 144 -18.11 -16.48 -4.94
C LEU A 144 -19.09 -15.90 -5.95
N SER A 145 -20.38 -15.90 -5.62
CA SER A 145 -21.42 -15.30 -6.46
C SER A 145 -22.44 -14.56 -5.61
N GLY A 146 -23.21 -13.66 -6.21
CA GLY A 146 -24.19 -12.85 -5.48
C GLY A 146 -24.17 -11.40 -5.92
N SER A 147 -24.56 -10.49 -5.03
CA SER A 147 -24.42 -9.06 -5.29
C SER A 147 -24.18 -8.25 -4.02
N VAL A 148 -23.33 -7.24 -4.13
CA VAL A 148 -22.97 -6.29 -3.05
C VAL A 148 -23.17 -4.85 -3.52
N ALA A 149 -23.09 -3.88 -2.61
CA ALA A 149 -23.29 -2.47 -2.94
C ALA A 149 -22.01 -1.80 -3.44
N THR A 150 -20.84 -2.25 -2.99
CA THR A 150 -19.55 -1.59 -3.27
C THR A 150 -18.48 -2.57 -3.80
N TYR A 151 -17.44 -2.03 -4.44
CA TYR A 151 -16.29 -2.83 -4.85
C TYR A 151 -15.52 -3.36 -3.63
N SER A 152 -15.39 -2.56 -2.56
CA SER A 152 -14.71 -2.98 -1.34
C SER A 152 -15.35 -4.20 -0.67
N GLU A 153 -16.68 -4.28 -0.62
CA GLU A 153 -17.37 -5.48 -0.12
C GLU A 153 -17.08 -6.73 -0.98
N LYS A 154 -17.04 -6.55 -2.31
CA LYS A 154 -16.71 -7.62 -3.24
C LYS A 154 -15.29 -8.13 -2.96
N GLU A 155 -14.34 -7.24 -2.87
CA GLU A 155 -12.93 -7.60 -2.66
C GLU A 155 -12.69 -8.21 -1.28
N GLU A 156 -13.32 -7.66 -0.23
CA GLU A 156 -13.26 -8.23 1.11
C GLU A 156 -13.77 -9.68 1.14
N ALA A 157 -14.84 -9.98 0.39
CA ALA A 157 -15.32 -11.37 0.28
C ALA A 157 -14.27 -12.28 -0.40
N GLY A 158 -13.57 -11.77 -1.42
CA GLY A 158 -12.48 -12.50 -2.09
C GLY A 158 -11.29 -12.75 -1.17
N LEU A 159 -10.89 -11.73 -0.41
CA LEU A 159 -9.81 -11.80 0.57
C LEU A 159 -10.13 -12.81 1.68
N LEU A 160 -11.30 -12.69 2.33
CA LEU A 160 -11.72 -13.62 3.38
C LEU A 160 -11.80 -15.06 2.87
N ALA A 161 -12.19 -15.27 1.62
CA ALA A 161 -12.18 -16.58 0.99
C ALA A 161 -10.76 -17.10 0.75
N GLY A 162 -9.86 -16.26 0.24
CA GLY A 162 -8.48 -16.64 -0.09
C GLY A 162 -7.62 -16.95 1.14
N GLU A 163 -7.97 -16.38 2.29
CA GLU A 163 -7.32 -16.63 3.58
C GLU A 163 -7.72 -17.97 4.22
N VAL A 164 -8.77 -18.66 3.74
CA VAL A 164 -9.18 -19.95 4.29
C VAL A 164 -8.20 -21.06 3.88
N ARG A 165 -7.75 -21.84 4.86
CA ARG A 165 -6.89 -23.02 4.64
C ARG A 165 -7.56 -24.03 3.70
N GLY A 166 -6.79 -24.54 2.74
CA GLY A 166 -7.27 -25.45 1.70
C GLY A 166 -7.70 -24.76 0.40
N VAL A 167 -7.88 -23.44 0.41
CA VAL A 167 -8.22 -22.68 -0.81
C VAL A 167 -6.99 -22.56 -1.71
N LYS A 168 -7.18 -22.89 -2.98
CA LYS A 168 -6.15 -22.84 -4.04
C LYS A 168 -6.32 -21.64 -4.97
N GLU A 169 -7.56 -21.21 -5.17
CA GLU A 169 -7.94 -20.17 -6.12
C GLU A 169 -9.30 -19.61 -5.69
N VAL A 170 -9.54 -18.32 -5.90
CA VAL A 170 -10.81 -17.66 -5.59
C VAL A 170 -11.33 -16.97 -6.84
N GLU A 171 -12.38 -17.50 -7.44
CA GLU A 171 -13.09 -16.86 -8.54
C GLU A 171 -14.22 -15.98 -8.00
N ASN A 172 -14.01 -14.66 -7.97
CA ASN A 172 -14.94 -13.71 -7.39
C ASN A 172 -15.94 -13.13 -8.42
N ASN A 173 -17.03 -13.86 -8.64
CA ASN A 173 -18.13 -13.52 -9.56
C ASN A 173 -19.25 -12.69 -8.90
N ILE A 174 -19.00 -12.09 -7.73
CA ILE A 174 -19.94 -11.16 -7.10
C ILE A 174 -20.17 -9.94 -8.01
N LYS A 175 -21.43 -9.52 -8.16
CA LYS A 175 -21.84 -8.36 -8.97
C LYS A 175 -22.07 -7.14 -8.09
N ILE A 176 -21.67 -5.96 -8.55
CA ILE A 176 -21.92 -4.72 -7.81
C ILE A 176 -23.26 -4.11 -8.27
N LYS A 177 -24.16 -3.84 -7.32
CA LYS A 177 -25.48 -3.21 -7.55
C LYS A 177 -25.49 -1.78 -7.04
N TRP A 178 -25.12 -0.86 -7.92
CA TRP A 178 -25.11 0.58 -7.63
C TRP A 178 -26.53 1.12 -7.38
N ARG A 179 -26.71 1.88 -6.28
CA ARG A 179 -28.01 2.45 -5.88
C ARG A 179 -28.32 3.82 -6.49
N ALA A 180 -27.32 4.53 -7.03
CA ALA A 180 -27.48 5.84 -7.67
C ALA A 180 -26.60 5.98 -8.94
N LYS A 181 -26.83 7.06 -9.70
CA LYS A 181 -26.00 7.44 -10.86
C LYS A 181 -25.08 8.60 -10.48
N ARG A 182 -23.79 8.50 -10.83
CA ARG A 182 -22.78 9.58 -10.77
C ARG A 182 -22.32 9.88 -12.20
N SER A 183 -21.99 11.13 -12.51
CA SER A 183 -21.47 11.47 -13.84
C SER A 183 -20.01 11.03 -14.01
N ASP A 184 -19.60 10.75 -15.24
CA ASP A 184 -18.19 10.43 -15.55
C ASP A 184 -17.24 11.57 -15.18
N GLN A 185 -17.71 12.82 -15.24
CA GLN A 185 -16.88 13.98 -14.93
C GLN A 185 -16.64 14.12 -13.42
N GLU A 186 -17.65 13.88 -12.59
CA GLU A 186 -17.48 13.82 -11.14
C GLU A 186 -16.50 12.70 -10.78
N MET A 187 -16.77 11.48 -11.24
CA MET A 187 -15.91 10.31 -11.01
C MET A 187 -14.47 10.56 -11.44
N LYS A 188 -14.25 11.21 -12.60
CA LYS A 188 -12.91 11.60 -13.04
C LYS A 188 -12.23 12.53 -12.03
N ASN A 189 -12.94 13.54 -11.53
CA ASN A 189 -12.38 14.49 -10.57
C ASN A 189 -12.00 13.79 -9.27
N ASP A 190 -12.83 12.85 -8.80
CA ASP A 190 -12.60 12.12 -7.55
C ASP A 190 -11.41 11.17 -7.68
N VAL A 191 -11.31 10.42 -8.79
CA VAL A 191 -10.14 9.57 -9.07
C VAL A 191 -8.87 10.40 -9.16
N VAL A 192 -8.89 11.54 -9.88
CA VAL A 192 -7.73 12.43 -9.92
C VAL A 192 -7.35 12.91 -8.52
N ALA A 193 -8.34 13.27 -7.70
CA ALA A 193 -8.11 13.75 -6.35
C ALA A 193 -7.55 12.66 -5.42
N ALA A 194 -8.06 11.42 -5.50
CA ALA A 194 -7.56 10.27 -4.74
C ALA A 194 -6.08 10.01 -5.06
N LEU A 195 -5.74 9.88 -6.34
CA LEU A 195 -4.35 9.66 -6.78
C LEU A 195 -3.41 10.82 -6.40
N GLN A 196 -3.92 12.05 -6.32
CA GLN A 196 -3.14 13.22 -5.88
C GLN A 196 -2.92 13.27 -4.37
N ARG A 197 -3.85 12.70 -3.58
CA ARG A 197 -3.73 12.59 -2.13
C ARG A 197 -2.82 11.44 -1.73
N ASP A 198 -2.79 10.35 -2.47
CA ASP A 198 -1.97 9.19 -2.14
C ASP A 198 -0.46 9.52 -2.06
N VAL A 199 0.16 9.21 -0.93
CA VAL A 199 1.57 9.54 -0.63
C VAL A 199 2.57 8.81 -1.52
N TYR A 200 2.20 7.74 -2.20
CA TYR A 200 3.02 7.01 -3.17
C TYR A 200 2.83 7.56 -4.60
N LEU A 201 1.63 8.03 -4.94
CA LEU A 201 1.26 8.44 -6.30
C LEU A 201 1.26 9.96 -6.55
N SER A 202 1.25 10.76 -5.48
CA SER A 202 1.15 12.21 -5.58
C SER A 202 2.31 12.81 -6.39
N GLY A 203 1.97 13.64 -7.38
CA GLY A 203 2.92 14.30 -8.26
C GLY A 203 3.45 13.45 -9.43
N LEU A 204 2.95 12.22 -9.58
CA LEU A 204 3.23 11.38 -10.76
C LEU A 204 2.43 11.85 -11.98
N PRO A 205 2.95 11.66 -13.21
CA PRO A 205 2.27 12.06 -14.44
C PRO A 205 1.17 11.07 -14.84
N ILE A 206 0.20 10.85 -13.95
CA ILE A 206 -0.95 9.97 -14.19
C ILE A 206 -2.10 10.80 -14.79
N ILE A 207 -2.62 10.32 -15.92
CA ILE A 207 -3.74 10.93 -16.64
C ILE A 207 -4.95 10.01 -16.54
N VAL A 208 -6.06 10.57 -16.06
CA VAL A 208 -7.33 9.87 -15.86
C VAL A 208 -8.34 10.29 -16.93
N SER A 209 -8.99 9.32 -17.55
CA SER A 209 -10.21 9.52 -18.32
C SER A 209 -11.30 8.57 -17.86
N VAL A 210 -12.57 8.97 -18.00
CA VAL A 210 -13.72 8.16 -17.59
C VAL A 210 -14.74 8.16 -18.72
N LYS A 211 -15.28 6.98 -19.02
CA LYS A 211 -16.36 6.80 -20.00
C LYS A 211 -17.32 5.70 -19.55
N ASN A 212 -18.59 6.02 -19.37
CA ASN A 212 -19.64 5.11 -18.92
C ASN A 212 -19.31 4.39 -17.60
N GLY A 213 -18.63 5.08 -16.69
CA GLY A 213 -18.12 4.54 -15.42
C GLY A 213 -16.87 3.66 -15.53
N VAL A 214 -16.25 3.55 -16.72
CA VAL A 214 -14.96 2.88 -16.90
C VAL A 214 -13.85 3.93 -16.82
N VAL A 215 -12.96 3.78 -15.83
CA VAL A 215 -11.78 4.61 -15.64
C VAL A 215 -10.65 4.07 -16.52
N THR A 216 -9.93 4.93 -17.22
CA THR A 216 -8.68 4.56 -17.93
C THR A 216 -7.54 5.39 -17.36
N LEU A 217 -6.50 4.70 -16.89
CA LEU A 217 -5.27 5.30 -16.37
C LEU A 217 -4.18 5.23 -17.43
N THR A 218 -3.59 6.37 -17.79
CA THR A 218 -2.48 6.50 -18.75
C THR A 218 -1.38 7.40 -18.19
N GLY A 219 -0.22 7.42 -18.83
CA GLY A 219 0.96 8.14 -18.33
C GLY A 219 2.04 7.18 -17.85
N SER A 220 2.83 7.60 -16.86
CA SER A 220 3.90 6.77 -16.31
C SER A 220 4.07 6.86 -14.80
N VAL A 221 4.63 5.78 -14.24
CA VAL A 221 4.98 5.60 -12.83
C VAL A 221 6.40 5.03 -12.71
N GLY A 222 6.97 5.06 -11.51
CA GLY A 222 8.35 4.64 -11.26
C GLY A 222 8.54 3.13 -11.15
N ASN A 223 7.55 2.39 -10.64
CA ASN A 223 7.63 0.94 -10.47
C ASN A 223 6.28 0.23 -10.70
N ALA A 224 6.31 -1.11 -10.75
CA ALA A 224 5.11 -1.92 -10.99
C ALA A 224 4.10 -1.90 -9.82
N TYR A 225 4.55 -1.67 -8.58
CA TYR A 225 3.69 -1.53 -7.41
C TYR A 225 2.92 -0.20 -7.43
N GLU A 226 3.54 0.93 -7.77
CA GLU A 226 2.83 2.21 -7.98
C GLU A 226 1.79 2.11 -9.09
N LYS A 227 2.10 1.37 -10.16
CA LYS A 227 1.13 1.10 -11.24
C LYS A 227 -0.09 0.40 -10.68
N GLU A 228 0.10 -0.70 -9.95
CA GLU A 228 -0.99 -1.47 -9.37
C GLU A 228 -1.78 -0.65 -8.35
N ARG A 229 -1.08 0.08 -7.48
CA ARG A 229 -1.67 0.96 -6.47
C ARG A 229 -2.61 2.00 -7.07
N ALA A 230 -2.19 2.67 -8.15
CA ALA A 230 -3.06 3.60 -8.86
C ALA A 230 -4.34 2.94 -9.40
N GLY A 231 -4.28 1.67 -9.77
CA GLY A 231 -5.44 0.90 -10.20
C GLY A 231 -6.42 0.66 -9.04
N SER A 232 -5.93 0.17 -7.91
CA SER A 232 -6.75 -0.10 -6.73
C SER A 232 -7.35 1.17 -6.13
N ASP A 233 -6.60 2.27 -6.02
CA ASP A 233 -7.11 3.55 -5.54
C ASP A 233 -8.24 4.08 -6.44
N ALA A 234 -8.10 3.93 -7.76
CA ALA A 234 -9.14 4.30 -8.71
C ALA A 234 -10.40 3.42 -8.56
N TYR A 235 -10.26 2.14 -8.20
CA TYR A 235 -11.40 1.24 -7.98
C TYR A 235 -12.18 1.55 -6.70
N LEU A 236 -11.51 2.04 -5.66
CA LEU A 236 -12.14 2.40 -4.38
C LEU A 236 -13.07 3.61 -4.51
N VAL A 237 -12.85 4.46 -5.52
CA VAL A 237 -13.74 5.59 -5.80
C VAL A 237 -15.14 5.11 -6.14
N SER A 238 -16.12 5.68 -5.45
CA SER A 238 -17.52 5.32 -5.58
C SER A 238 -18.01 5.32 -7.04
N TYR A 239 -18.74 4.28 -7.42
CA TYR A 239 -19.36 4.07 -8.75
C TYR A 239 -18.41 3.73 -9.90
N VAL A 240 -17.10 3.62 -9.67
CA VAL A 240 -16.17 3.09 -10.68
C VAL A 240 -16.55 1.64 -10.98
N ARG A 241 -16.88 1.36 -12.24
CA ARG A 241 -17.34 0.04 -12.69
C ARG A 241 -16.20 -0.88 -13.08
N ASN A 242 -15.14 -0.28 -13.63
CA ASN A 242 -13.96 -0.97 -14.14
C ASN A 242 -12.81 0.03 -14.22
N VAL A 243 -11.58 -0.44 -14.06
CA VAL A 243 -10.36 0.35 -14.25
C VAL A 243 -9.49 -0.32 -15.30
N GLU A 244 -9.27 0.37 -16.40
CA GLU A 244 -8.31 -0.01 -17.43
C GLU A 244 -6.96 0.65 -17.13
N ASN A 245 -6.08 -0.08 -16.45
CA ASN A 245 -4.77 0.42 -16.07
C ASN A 245 -3.74 0.26 -17.19
N ARG A 246 -3.51 1.33 -17.95
CA ARG A 246 -2.57 1.39 -19.09
C ARG A 246 -1.31 2.21 -18.77
N LEU A 247 -0.98 2.36 -17.49
CA LEU A 247 0.24 3.05 -17.05
C LEU A 247 1.50 2.32 -17.54
N LYS A 248 2.52 3.09 -17.89
CA LYS A 248 3.86 2.59 -18.22
C LYS A 248 4.77 2.70 -16.99
N VAL A 249 5.61 1.69 -16.76
CA VAL A 249 6.66 1.76 -15.74
C VAL A 249 7.93 2.31 -16.39
N GLU A 250 8.41 3.48 -15.95
CA GLU A 250 9.52 4.23 -16.57
C GLU A 250 10.57 4.66 -15.53
N TRP A 251 11.42 3.74 -15.08
CA TRP A 251 12.33 3.99 -13.95
C TRP A 251 13.64 4.75 -14.29
N TRP A 252 14.08 4.81 -15.55
CA TRP A 252 15.47 5.14 -15.96
C TRP A 252 15.76 6.62 -16.29
N GLU A 253 14.85 7.54 -15.98
CA GLU A 253 15.04 8.98 -16.26
C GLU A 253 14.59 9.90 -15.12
N ASN A 254 14.38 9.36 -13.91
CA ASN A 254 13.54 10.02 -12.93
C ASN A 254 12.15 10.39 -13.52
N ARG A 255 11.71 9.68 -14.57
CA ARG A 255 10.34 9.77 -15.07
C ARG A 255 9.45 9.06 -14.06
N GLY A 256 8.35 9.70 -13.68
CA GLY A 256 7.64 9.30 -12.47
C GLY A 256 8.35 9.69 -11.17
N VAL A 257 9.30 10.65 -11.19
CA VAL A 257 9.76 11.30 -9.96
C VAL A 257 8.92 12.54 -9.70
N ARG A 258 8.63 12.78 -8.42
CA ARG A 258 7.77 13.85 -7.96
C ARG A 258 8.38 15.20 -8.31
N ASN A 259 7.71 15.94 -9.19
CA ASN A 259 8.22 17.22 -9.70
C ASN A 259 8.15 18.36 -8.66
N LYS A 260 7.41 18.19 -7.56
CA LYS A 260 7.21 19.24 -6.56
C LYS A 260 7.03 18.64 -5.16
N LYS A 261 7.79 19.14 -4.19
CA LYS A 261 7.49 18.97 -2.76
C LYS A 261 6.29 19.86 -2.43
N ILE A 262 5.15 19.24 -2.13
CA ILE A 262 3.92 19.95 -1.77
C ILE A 262 3.85 19.95 -0.25
N TRP A 263 3.94 21.13 0.36
CA TRP A 263 3.63 21.34 1.77
C TRP A 263 2.22 21.91 1.87
N PRO A 264 1.18 21.08 2.08
CA PRO A 264 -0.17 21.60 2.29
C PRO A 264 -0.22 22.39 3.61
N SER A 265 -1.00 23.48 3.65
CA SER A 265 -1.36 24.10 4.92
C SER A 265 -2.19 23.13 5.76
N ASP A 266 -2.22 23.30 7.09
CA ASP A 266 -3.02 22.44 7.96
C ASP A 266 -4.51 22.41 7.55
N ASP A 267 -5.06 23.52 7.05
CA ASP A 267 -6.43 23.58 6.52
C ASP A 267 -6.58 22.76 5.23
N ALA A 268 -5.63 22.87 4.31
CA ALA A 268 -5.62 22.08 3.08
C ALA A 268 -5.46 20.58 3.39
N LEU A 269 -4.59 20.24 4.34
CA LEU A 269 -4.37 18.87 4.79
C LEU A 269 -5.59 18.30 5.49
N LYS A 270 -6.26 19.08 6.35
CA LYS A 270 -7.53 18.70 6.98
C LYS A 270 -8.60 18.38 5.94
N LYS A 271 -8.71 19.19 4.89
CA LYS A 271 -9.65 18.97 3.77
C LYS A 271 -9.27 17.73 2.96
N ALA A 272 -7.98 17.49 2.72
CA ALA A 272 -7.51 16.30 2.03
C ALA A 272 -7.83 15.02 2.81
N VAL A 273 -7.54 14.98 4.12
CA VAL A 273 -7.90 13.84 4.98
C VAL A 273 -9.41 13.63 5.01
N ARG A 274 -10.20 14.71 5.11
CA ARG A 274 -11.67 14.61 5.03
C ARG A 274 -12.12 13.95 3.73
N ALA A 275 -11.61 14.44 2.60
CA ALA A 275 -11.98 13.93 1.28
C ALA A 275 -11.56 12.46 1.09
N GLU A 276 -10.43 12.04 1.67
CA GLU A 276 -10.03 10.64 1.63
C GLU A 276 -11.00 9.73 2.38
N LEU A 277 -11.30 10.08 3.64
CA LEU A 277 -12.21 9.30 4.48
C LEU A 277 -13.65 9.26 3.95
N ASP A 278 -14.11 10.33 3.32
CA ASP A 278 -15.47 10.40 2.77
C ASP A 278 -15.61 9.61 1.44
N GLU A 279 -14.52 9.37 0.70
CA GLU A 279 -14.52 8.60 -0.55
C GLU A 279 -14.31 7.09 -0.34
N ASP A 280 -13.66 6.68 0.76
CA ASP A 280 -13.48 5.27 1.07
C ASP A 280 -14.79 4.62 1.56
N THR A 281 -15.37 3.79 0.70
CA THR A 281 -16.63 3.10 0.98
C THR A 281 -16.59 2.07 2.10
N ARG A 282 -15.40 1.75 2.65
CA ARG A 282 -15.24 0.88 3.83
C ARG A 282 -15.58 1.63 5.12
N ILE A 283 -15.54 2.96 5.13
CA ILE A 283 -15.70 3.81 6.32
C ILE A 283 -17.01 4.60 6.23
N ASP A 284 -17.73 4.75 7.34
CA ASP A 284 -18.65 5.87 7.52
C ASP A 284 -17.96 7.00 8.30
N ALA A 285 -17.47 8.00 7.57
CA ALA A 285 -16.71 9.11 8.14
C ALA A 285 -17.58 10.24 8.73
N SER A 286 -18.92 10.11 8.68
CA SER A 286 -19.87 11.17 9.09
C SER A 286 -19.70 11.64 10.52
N ASN A 287 -19.27 10.76 11.42
CA ASN A 287 -19.08 11.03 12.85
C ASN A 287 -17.60 11.22 13.24
N ILE A 288 -16.70 11.29 12.26
CA ILE A 288 -15.28 11.57 12.49
C ILE A 288 -15.10 13.09 12.50
N THR A 289 -14.29 13.62 13.41
CA THR A 289 -13.81 15.00 13.43
C THR A 289 -12.30 15.02 13.31
N ILE A 290 -11.78 15.86 12.41
CA ILE A 290 -10.36 15.95 12.07
C ILE A 290 -9.79 17.26 12.63
N LYS A 291 -8.69 17.15 13.39
CA LYS A 291 -7.83 18.28 13.77
C LYS A 291 -6.46 18.09 13.13
N VAL A 292 -5.85 19.18 12.69
CA VAL A 292 -4.52 19.17 12.08
C VAL A 292 -3.68 20.27 12.71
N SER A 293 -2.43 19.95 13.06
CA SER A 293 -1.44 20.93 13.52
C SER A 293 -0.06 20.53 13.05
N TYR A 294 0.55 21.35 12.20
CA TYR A 294 1.85 21.11 11.58
C TYR A 294 1.94 19.73 10.91
N GLY A 295 0.88 19.19 10.32
CA GLY A 295 0.88 17.83 9.76
C GLY A 295 0.59 16.68 10.74
N LEU A 296 0.45 16.95 12.04
CA LEU A 296 -0.14 16.00 12.99
C LEU A 296 -1.66 16.01 12.82
N VAL A 297 -2.21 14.89 12.40
CA VAL A 297 -3.65 14.66 12.27
C VAL A 297 -4.16 13.99 13.53
N THR A 298 -5.29 14.45 14.07
CA THR A 298 -6.01 13.77 15.14
C THR A 298 -7.42 13.45 14.68
N LEU A 299 -7.76 12.16 14.63
CA LEU A 299 -9.09 11.65 14.36
C LEU A 299 -9.83 11.48 15.69
N ASN A 300 -11.01 12.09 15.84
CA ASN A 300 -11.85 11.97 17.03
C ASN A 300 -13.28 11.62 16.61
N GLY A 301 -14.07 11.09 17.54
CA GLY A 301 -15.46 10.72 17.28
C GLY A 301 -15.61 9.22 17.19
N SER A 302 -16.49 8.76 16.31
CA SER A 302 -16.88 7.35 16.30
C SER A 302 -17.04 6.76 14.91
N VAL A 303 -16.77 5.46 14.80
CA VAL A 303 -17.01 4.61 13.63
C VAL A 303 -17.93 3.44 14.01
N PHE A 304 -18.36 2.61 13.05
CA PHE A 304 -19.28 1.50 13.36
C PHE A 304 -18.59 0.29 14.00
N ASN A 305 -17.34 -0.01 13.62
CA ASN A 305 -16.63 -1.19 14.09
C ASN A 305 -15.12 -0.93 14.19
N HIS A 306 -14.39 -1.85 14.80
CA HIS A 306 -12.93 -1.71 14.97
C HIS A 306 -12.17 -1.71 13.63
N TYR A 307 -12.65 -2.46 12.62
CA TYR A 307 -12.07 -2.43 11.28
C TYR A 307 -12.05 -1.02 10.68
N GLN A 308 -13.18 -0.29 10.72
CA GLN A 308 -13.27 1.08 10.21
C GLN A 308 -12.34 2.05 10.92
N LYS A 309 -12.06 1.83 12.21
CA LYS A 309 -11.09 2.63 12.96
C LYS A 309 -9.70 2.50 12.34
N ARG A 310 -9.28 1.27 12.03
CA ARG A 310 -8.00 0.97 11.38
C ARG A 310 -7.92 1.54 9.97
N ILE A 311 -8.97 1.35 9.16
CA ILE A 311 -9.00 1.91 7.79
C ILE A 311 -8.92 3.44 7.84
N ALA A 312 -9.67 4.09 8.72
CA ALA A 312 -9.62 5.55 8.86
C ALA A 312 -8.23 6.06 9.28
N GLU A 313 -7.56 5.35 10.18
CA GLU A 313 -6.17 5.65 10.53
C GLU A 313 -5.24 5.51 9.32
N GLN A 314 -5.37 4.43 8.55
CA GLN A 314 -4.53 4.14 7.39
C GLN A 314 -4.77 5.12 6.24
N ASP A 315 -6.02 5.40 5.89
CA ASP A 315 -6.38 6.36 4.84
C ASP A 315 -5.86 7.75 5.18
N ALA A 316 -6.03 8.20 6.43
CA ALA A 316 -5.48 9.47 6.89
C ALA A 316 -3.95 9.49 6.78
N ARG A 317 -3.27 8.38 7.10
CA ARG A 317 -1.82 8.26 6.94
C ARG A 317 -1.43 8.36 5.46
N ASP A 318 -2.17 7.74 4.55
CA ASP A 318 -1.81 7.70 3.13
C ASP A 318 -1.99 9.04 2.41
N VAL A 319 -2.61 10.03 3.05
CA VAL A 319 -2.65 11.40 2.54
C VAL A 319 -1.27 12.09 2.59
N VAL A 320 -0.84 12.61 1.45
CA VAL A 320 0.39 13.37 1.26
C VAL A 320 0.45 14.58 2.20
N GLY A 321 1.55 14.69 2.93
CA GLY A 321 1.77 15.75 3.92
C GLY A 321 1.25 15.42 5.33
N VAL A 322 0.54 14.31 5.52
CA VAL A 322 0.26 13.80 6.87
C VAL A 322 1.53 13.27 7.48
N GLY A 323 1.95 13.92 8.56
CA GLY A 323 3.11 13.54 9.34
C GLY A 323 2.83 12.38 10.26
N TRP A 324 1.74 12.49 11.00
CA TRP A 324 1.37 11.54 12.02
C TRP A 324 -0.13 11.51 12.21
N VAL A 325 -0.66 10.38 12.65
CA VAL A 325 -2.07 10.23 12.98
C VAL A 325 -2.17 9.81 14.44
N ILE A 326 -2.91 10.59 15.23
CA ILE A 326 -3.43 10.17 16.53
C ILE A 326 -4.87 9.75 16.30
N ASP A 327 -5.15 8.47 16.54
CA ASP A 327 -6.48 7.90 16.41
C ASP A 327 -7.16 7.79 17.79
N ASN A 328 -8.12 8.68 18.03
CA ASN A 328 -8.99 8.67 19.20
C ASN A 328 -10.42 8.21 18.84
N LEU A 329 -10.60 7.49 17.74
CA LEU A 329 -11.89 6.93 17.36
C LEU A 329 -12.27 5.78 18.30
N PHE A 330 -13.57 5.66 18.55
CA PHE A 330 -14.16 4.49 19.20
C PHE A 330 -15.22 3.85 18.31
N ALA A 331 -15.38 2.54 18.44
CA ALA A 331 -16.34 1.77 17.67
C ALA A 331 -17.71 1.72 18.37
N ARG A 332 -18.78 2.05 17.64
CA ARG A 332 -20.18 1.94 18.07
C ARG A 332 -20.79 0.67 17.47
N VAL A 333 -20.45 -0.47 18.06
CA VAL A 333 -21.03 -1.76 17.67
C VAL A 333 -22.34 -2.00 18.40
N ASP A 334 -23.26 -2.70 17.74
CA ASP A 334 -24.43 -3.26 18.41
C ASP A 334 -23.99 -4.29 19.46
N LYS A 335 -24.78 -4.38 20.54
CA LYS A 335 -24.48 -5.33 21.61
C LYS A 335 -24.59 -6.76 21.07
N ARG A 336 -23.49 -7.49 21.18
CA ARG A 336 -23.38 -8.91 20.87
C ARG A 336 -22.77 -9.63 22.05
N GLU A 337 -23.16 -10.88 22.28
CA GLU A 337 -22.62 -11.66 23.39
C GLU A 337 -21.13 -11.96 23.17
N ASP A 338 -20.31 -11.70 24.19
CA ASP A 338 -18.85 -11.88 24.13
C ASP A 338 -18.45 -13.31 23.73
N TRP A 339 -19.19 -14.32 24.19
CA TRP A 339 -18.93 -15.72 23.83
C TRP A 339 -19.09 -15.97 22.33
N ALA A 340 -20.03 -15.29 21.67
CA ALA A 340 -20.28 -15.45 20.24
C ALA A 340 -19.19 -14.74 19.41
N ILE A 341 -18.78 -13.54 19.86
CA ILE A 341 -17.62 -12.85 19.28
C ILE A 341 -16.37 -13.72 19.41
N GLN A 342 -16.13 -14.29 20.58
CA GLN A 342 -14.98 -15.14 20.84
C GLN A 342 -14.99 -16.41 19.98
N ASP A 343 -16.15 -17.06 19.82
CA ASP A 343 -16.31 -18.24 18.97
C ASP A 343 -15.97 -17.93 17.50
N ASP A 344 -16.47 -16.81 16.97
CA ASP A 344 -16.16 -16.40 15.60
C ASP A 344 -14.68 -16.08 15.41
N ILE A 345 -14.05 -15.35 16.35
CA ILE A 345 -12.62 -15.05 16.24
C ILE A 345 -11.81 -16.35 16.28
N ASN A 346 -12.12 -17.27 17.20
CA ASN A 346 -11.47 -18.57 17.26
C ASN A 346 -11.68 -19.36 15.97
N PHE A 347 -12.90 -19.36 15.42
CA PHE A 347 -13.19 -20.02 14.16
C PHE A 347 -12.35 -19.44 13.02
N ASN A 348 -12.29 -18.11 12.89
CA ASN A 348 -11.55 -17.44 11.85
C ASN A 348 -10.04 -17.71 12.00
N LEU A 349 -9.45 -17.53 13.19
CA LEU A 349 -8.04 -17.86 13.44
C LEU A 349 -7.73 -19.34 13.11
N ASN A 350 -8.57 -20.28 13.56
CA ASN A 350 -8.34 -21.71 13.32
C ASN A 350 -8.52 -22.13 11.86
N THR A 351 -9.26 -21.38 11.06
CA THR A 351 -9.49 -21.66 9.63
C THR A 351 -8.55 -20.90 8.71
N ASP A 352 -7.67 -20.07 9.28
CA ASP A 352 -6.76 -19.23 8.51
C ASP A 352 -5.56 -20.01 8.00
N ALA A 353 -5.20 -19.78 6.74
CA ALA A 353 -4.07 -20.44 6.09
C ALA A 353 -2.71 -19.94 6.59
N VAL A 354 -2.65 -18.72 7.14
CA VAL A 354 -1.43 -18.16 7.73
C VAL A 354 -1.35 -18.50 9.22
N MET A 355 -2.48 -18.52 9.93
CA MET A 355 -2.48 -18.87 11.36
C MET A 355 -2.46 -20.38 11.63
N GLU A 356 -2.46 -21.22 10.58
CA GLU A 356 -2.43 -22.67 10.73
C GLU A 356 -1.22 -23.13 11.57
N GLY A 357 -1.50 -23.83 12.67
CA GLY A 357 -0.48 -24.37 13.58
C GLY A 357 -0.09 -23.45 14.74
N PHE A 358 -0.60 -22.21 14.81
CA PHE A 358 -0.41 -21.35 15.97
C PHE A 358 -1.53 -21.50 16.99
N ASP A 359 -1.17 -21.58 18.26
CA ASP A 359 -2.10 -21.59 19.38
C ASP A 359 -2.31 -20.16 19.90
N ILE A 360 -3.35 -19.51 19.37
CA ILE A 360 -3.73 -18.14 19.73
C ILE A 360 -4.96 -18.18 20.63
N ASN A 361 -4.79 -17.70 21.85
CA ASN A 361 -5.85 -17.57 22.83
C ASN A 361 -6.59 -16.25 22.64
N THR A 362 -7.91 -16.33 22.73
CA THR A 362 -8.82 -15.19 22.61
C THR A 362 -9.63 -15.05 23.90
N ALA A 363 -9.77 -13.82 24.39
CA ALA A 363 -10.68 -13.47 25.47
C ALA A 363 -11.48 -12.24 25.07
N VAL A 364 -12.79 -12.24 25.32
CA VAL A 364 -13.67 -11.11 24.98
C VAL A 364 -14.40 -10.62 26.23
N ASN A 365 -14.40 -9.32 26.45
CA ASN A 365 -15.14 -8.66 27.52
C ASN A 365 -15.71 -7.33 26.99
N ASP A 366 -17.05 -7.22 26.95
CA ASP A 366 -17.78 -6.09 26.39
C ASP A 366 -17.32 -5.70 24.97
N GLY A 367 -17.09 -6.71 24.12
CA GLY A 367 -16.58 -6.53 22.75
C GLY A 367 -15.11 -6.09 22.65
N ILE A 368 -14.38 -5.99 23.77
CA ILE A 368 -12.94 -5.78 23.79
C ILE A 368 -12.26 -7.15 23.72
N VAL A 369 -11.54 -7.38 22.63
CA VAL A 369 -10.83 -8.64 22.35
C VAL A 369 -9.41 -8.53 22.88
N THR A 370 -8.95 -9.52 23.64
CA THR A 370 -7.53 -9.70 23.97
C THR A 370 -7.01 -10.95 23.27
N LEU A 371 -6.00 -10.77 22.40
CA LEU A 371 -5.29 -11.86 21.77
C LEU A 371 -3.98 -12.12 22.50
N SER A 372 -3.67 -13.39 22.77
CA SER A 372 -2.41 -13.81 23.38
C SER A 372 -1.94 -15.15 22.81
N GLY A 373 -0.66 -15.45 22.95
CA GLY A 373 -0.06 -16.63 22.32
C GLY A 373 1.34 -16.34 21.81
N LYS A 374 1.84 -17.23 20.96
CA LYS A 374 3.18 -17.13 20.37
C LYS A 374 3.10 -17.33 18.86
N VAL A 375 3.83 -16.48 18.14
CA VAL A 375 4.00 -16.57 16.69
C VAL A 375 5.47 -16.36 16.34
N ASN A 376 5.85 -16.61 15.09
CA ASN A 376 7.23 -16.49 14.63
C ASN A 376 7.55 -15.11 14.05
N THR A 377 6.54 -14.45 13.47
CA THR A 377 6.74 -13.18 12.76
C THR A 377 5.80 -12.08 13.26
N TRP A 378 6.18 -10.83 13.05
CA TRP A 378 5.28 -9.70 13.29
C TRP A 378 4.07 -9.75 12.39
N TYR A 379 4.27 -10.19 11.15
CA TYR A 379 3.17 -10.38 10.21
C TYR A 379 2.09 -11.30 10.80
N GLU A 380 2.46 -12.46 11.35
CA GLU A 380 1.46 -13.36 11.94
C GLU A 380 0.74 -12.73 13.13
N LYS A 381 1.48 -12.05 14.01
CA LYS A 381 0.90 -11.31 15.15
C LYS A 381 -0.14 -10.31 14.66
N PHE A 382 0.20 -9.58 13.61
CA PHE A 382 -0.58 -8.50 13.02
C PHE A 382 -1.79 -9.01 12.23
N HIS A 383 -1.62 -10.08 11.46
CA HIS A 383 -2.68 -10.81 10.77
C HIS A 383 -3.75 -11.31 11.75
N ALA A 384 -3.34 -11.87 12.90
CA ALA A 384 -4.29 -12.31 13.93
C ALA A 384 -5.19 -11.17 14.46
N ALA A 385 -4.63 -9.98 14.66
CA ALA A 385 -5.41 -8.81 15.08
C ALA A 385 -6.28 -8.26 13.95
N ASP A 386 -5.84 -8.38 12.70
CA ASP A 386 -6.64 -8.00 11.55
C ASP A 386 -7.88 -8.90 11.39
N ILE A 387 -7.70 -10.23 11.47
CA ILE A 387 -8.79 -11.21 11.53
C ILE A 387 -9.81 -10.83 12.61
N ALA A 388 -9.35 -10.57 13.83
CA ALA A 388 -10.24 -10.20 14.93
C ALA A 388 -10.96 -8.87 14.66
N SER A 389 -10.30 -7.88 14.06
CA SER A 389 -10.87 -6.56 13.81
C SER A 389 -12.06 -6.57 12.85
N ARG A 390 -12.12 -7.56 11.96
CA ARG A 390 -13.16 -7.72 10.94
C ARG A 390 -14.44 -8.40 11.48
N ILE A 391 -14.45 -8.92 12.71
CA ILE A 391 -15.60 -9.64 13.27
C ILE A 391 -16.68 -8.68 13.80
N LYS A 392 -17.95 -8.97 13.49
CA LYS A 392 -19.12 -8.25 14.04
C LYS A 392 -19.12 -8.26 15.57
N GLY A 393 -19.29 -7.08 16.17
CA GLY A 393 -19.33 -6.90 17.63
C GLY A 393 -17.98 -6.55 18.26
N VAL A 394 -16.87 -6.57 17.50
CA VAL A 394 -15.55 -6.17 18.02
C VAL A 394 -15.42 -4.65 18.10
N LYS A 395 -15.18 -4.15 19.32
CA LYS A 395 -14.95 -2.72 19.61
C LYS A 395 -13.48 -2.35 19.54
N GLU A 396 -12.64 -3.23 20.07
CA GLU A 396 -11.19 -3.01 20.20
C GLU A 396 -10.46 -4.35 20.24
N VAL A 397 -9.24 -4.38 19.69
CA VAL A 397 -8.34 -5.54 19.73
C VAL A 397 -7.06 -5.18 20.46
N ILE A 398 -6.86 -5.79 21.63
CA ILE A 398 -5.63 -5.73 22.41
C ILE A 398 -4.75 -6.92 22.01
N ASN A 399 -3.69 -6.66 21.24
CA ASN A 399 -2.82 -7.70 20.71
C ASN A 399 -1.57 -7.94 21.59
N SER A 400 -1.72 -8.87 22.53
CA SER A 400 -0.67 -9.31 23.46
C SER A 400 0.09 -10.55 22.99
N ILE A 401 -0.02 -10.95 21.71
CA ILE A 401 0.74 -12.06 21.13
C ILE A 401 2.25 -11.77 21.21
N THR A 402 3.05 -12.77 21.53
CA THR A 402 4.51 -12.66 21.60
C THR A 402 5.15 -13.20 20.31
N VAL A 403 5.97 -12.39 19.65
CA VAL A 403 6.78 -12.83 18.50
C VAL A 403 8.06 -13.50 19.00
N GLN A 404 8.26 -14.76 18.65
CA GLN A 404 9.44 -15.55 18.97
C GLN A 404 10.53 -15.33 17.93
N ARG A 405 11.80 -15.31 18.35
CA ARG A 405 12.93 -15.23 17.43
C ARG A 405 13.16 -16.61 16.82
N SER A 406 12.83 -16.77 15.53
CA SER A 406 13.05 -18.02 14.79
C SER A 406 14.49 -18.16 14.26
N SER A 407 15.18 -17.05 13.97
CA SER A 407 16.48 -17.05 13.28
C SER A 407 17.64 -16.48 14.12
N TRP A 408 18.73 -17.26 14.21
CA TRP A 408 19.99 -16.92 14.89
C TRP A 408 20.96 -16.13 13.99
N LYS A 409 20.47 -15.45 12.94
CA LYS A 409 21.31 -14.52 12.15
C LYS A 409 22.00 -13.52 13.08
N LYS A 410 23.29 -13.30 12.87
CA LYS A 410 24.06 -12.31 13.63
C LYS A 410 23.52 -10.92 13.29
N ASP A 411 23.48 -10.02 14.26
CA ASP A 411 22.99 -8.65 14.03
C ASP A 411 23.78 -7.95 12.89
N THR A 412 25.08 -8.24 12.75
CA THR A 412 25.91 -7.74 11.65
C THR A 412 25.45 -8.22 10.27
N GLU A 413 24.93 -9.45 10.17
CA GLU A 413 24.38 -10.00 8.95
C GLU A 413 23.05 -9.30 8.62
N LEU A 414 22.18 -9.14 9.62
CA LEU A 414 20.90 -8.44 9.49
C LEU A 414 21.07 -6.99 9.01
N VAL A 415 22.09 -6.27 9.50
CA VAL A 415 22.43 -4.93 9.02
C VAL A 415 22.70 -4.93 7.52
N SER A 416 23.54 -5.85 7.02
CA SER A 416 23.87 -5.95 5.60
C SER A 416 22.66 -6.35 4.76
N THR A 417 21.85 -7.31 5.23
CA THR A 417 20.61 -7.72 4.57
C THR A 417 19.64 -6.55 4.40
N ILE A 418 19.39 -5.79 5.46
CA ILE A 418 18.48 -4.64 5.40
C ILE A 418 19.02 -3.58 4.43
N LYS A 419 20.32 -3.27 4.48
CA LYS A 419 20.94 -2.31 3.56
C LYS A 419 20.77 -2.71 2.09
N ASN A 420 21.00 -3.98 1.78
CA ASN A 420 20.80 -4.51 0.42
C ASN A 420 19.34 -4.39 -0.03
N ARG A 421 18.39 -4.76 0.84
CA ARG A 421 16.95 -4.65 0.50
C ARG A 421 16.52 -3.20 0.30
N LEU A 422 17.01 -2.26 1.12
CA LEU A 422 16.76 -0.82 0.93
C LEU A 422 17.35 -0.31 -0.39
N GLU A 423 18.48 -0.87 -0.82
CA GLU A 423 19.10 -0.51 -2.09
C GLU A 423 18.31 -0.97 -3.31
N TRP A 424 17.76 -2.18 -3.26
CA TRP A 424 17.04 -2.74 -4.41
C TRP A 424 15.56 -2.36 -4.44
N ASN A 425 14.98 -1.93 -3.32
CA ASN A 425 13.62 -1.43 -3.27
C ASN A 425 13.52 -0.06 -3.97
N TRP A 426 12.60 0.08 -4.93
CA TRP A 426 12.46 1.29 -5.73
C TRP A 426 12.28 2.56 -4.89
N THR A 427 11.39 2.51 -3.89
CA THR A 427 11.02 3.68 -3.10
C THR A 427 12.20 4.15 -2.23
N THR A 428 12.99 3.23 -1.67
CA THR A 428 14.10 3.59 -0.77
C THR A 428 15.46 3.74 -1.48
N SER A 429 15.64 3.16 -2.66
CA SER A 429 16.90 3.18 -3.43
C SER A 429 17.49 4.59 -3.62
N PRO A 430 16.70 5.64 -3.93
CA PRO A 430 17.19 7.01 -4.10
C PRO A 430 17.79 7.63 -2.84
N VAL A 431 17.37 7.15 -1.65
CA VAL A 431 17.74 7.74 -0.35
C VAL A 431 18.54 6.79 0.52
N ARG A 432 18.89 5.60 0.01
CA ARG A 432 19.56 4.51 0.76
C ARG A 432 20.83 4.96 1.47
N ASP A 433 21.64 5.80 0.85
CA ASP A 433 22.94 6.26 1.38
C ASP A 433 22.78 7.22 2.59
N ARG A 434 21.56 7.75 2.79
CA ARG A 434 21.21 8.60 3.93
C ARG A 434 20.49 7.83 5.04
N ILE A 435 20.21 6.54 4.85
CA ILE A 435 19.58 5.67 5.85
C ILE A 435 20.66 4.85 6.55
N ASN A 436 20.88 5.16 7.83
CA ASN A 436 21.75 4.39 8.69
C ASN A 436 20.95 3.26 9.34
N VAL A 437 21.50 2.05 9.31
CA VAL A 437 20.90 0.83 9.87
C VAL A 437 21.80 0.30 10.97
N ASN A 438 21.25 0.16 12.17
CA ASN A 438 21.89 -0.53 13.30
C ASN A 438 20.97 -1.64 13.79
N VAL A 439 21.52 -2.79 14.17
CA VAL A 439 20.73 -3.90 14.74
C VAL A 439 21.37 -4.34 16.05
N TYR A 440 20.55 -4.52 17.08
CA TYR A 440 20.98 -5.08 18.36
C TYR A 440 19.91 -6.04 18.89
N ASN A 441 20.29 -7.31 19.07
CA ASN A 441 19.42 -8.40 19.50
C ASN A 441 18.12 -8.48 18.66
N GLY A 442 18.26 -8.36 17.34
CA GLY A 442 17.13 -8.33 16.40
C GLY A 442 16.26 -7.06 16.44
N VAL A 443 16.58 -6.06 17.26
CA VAL A 443 15.92 -4.74 17.20
C VAL A 443 16.70 -3.86 16.23
N VAL A 444 16.06 -3.44 15.14
CA VAL A 444 16.68 -2.51 14.19
C VAL A 444 16.33 -1.08 14.54
N THR A 445 17.33 -0.20 14.51
CA THR A 445 17.18 1.25 14.58
C THR A 445 17.55 1.85 13.23
N LEU A 446 16.62 2.60 12.62
CA LEU A 446 16.86 3.35 11.39
C LEU A 446 17.04 4.82 11.74
N THR A 447 18.15 5.45 11.34
CA THR A 447 18.41 6.89 11.55
C THR A 447 18.87 7.57 10.28
N GLY A 448 18.83 8.90 10.23
CA GLY A 448 19.20 9.69 9.05
C GLY A 448 17.98 10.36 8.39
N ASP A 449 18.09 10.61 7.08
CA ASP A 449 17.21 11.54 6.38
C ASP A 449 16.59 10.95 5.10
N VAL A 450 15.28 11.12 4.95
CA VAL A 450 14.53 10.79 3.72
C VAL A 450 13.77 12.02 3.21
N ASP A 451 13.36 12.01 1.95
CA ASP A 451 12.63 13.11 1.33
C ASP A 451 11.12 13.03 1.56
N THR A 452 10.56 11.82 1.61
CA THR A 452 9.10 11.61 1.67
C THR A 452 8.65 10.65 2.77
N TRP A 453 7.37 10.72 3.14
CA TRP A 453 6.77 9.76 4.08
C TRP A 453 6.73 8.34 3.53
N SER A 454 6.44 8.18 2.25
CA SER A 454 6.48 6.88 1.57
C SER A 454 7.86 6.22 1.69
N GLU A 455 8.96 6.97 1.60
CA GLU A 455 10.32 6.45 1.82
C GLU A 455 10.54 6.03 3.28
N ARG A 456 10.14 6.87 4.24
CA ARG A 456 10.26 6.55 5.67
C ARG A 456 9.52 5.27 6.02
N ARG A 457 8.29 5.16 5.52
CA ARG A 457 7.37 4.04 5.69
C ARG A 457 7.93 2.76 5.12
N GLU A 458 8.26 2.80 3.83
CA GLU A 458 8.80 1.65 3.11
C GLU A 458 10.14 1.18 3.71
N ALA A 459 11.00 2.09 4.19
CA ALA A 459 12.23 1.70 4.88
C ALA A 459 11.97 0.92 6.18
N GLY A 460 10.97 1.34 6.96
CA GLY A 460 10.55 0.61 8.16
C GLY A 460 9.93 -0.74 7.82
N ARG A 461 9.11 -0.81 6.77
CA ARG A 461 8.50 -2.05 6.27
C ARG A 461 9.55 -3.06 5.79
N VAL A 462 10.50 -2.63 4.95
CA VAL A 462 11.63 -3.45 4.48
C VAL A 462 12.43 -4.01 5.66
N ALA A 463 12.72 -3.18 6.66
CA ALA A 463 13.43 -3.62 7.85
C ALA A 463 12.61 -4.61 8.68
N LEU A 464 11.31 -4.35 8.91
CA LEU A 464 10.43 -5.21 9.71
C LEU A 464 10.23 -6.59 9.08
N LEU A 465 10.13 -6.64 7.75
CA LEU A 465 9.95 -7.88 6.99
C LEU A 465 11.23 -8.67 6.82
N THR A 466 12.37 -8.20 7.31
CA THR A 466 13.61 -8.98 7.23
C THR A 466 13.59 -10.08 8.27
N GLU A 467 13.66 -11.32 7.80
CA GLU A 467 13.71 -12.51 8.65
C GLU A 467 14.77 -12.37 9.75
N GLY A 468 14.35 -12.51 11.01
CA GLY A 468 15.18 -12.34 12.21
C GLY A 468 15.00 -10.99 12.92
N ILE A 469 14.30 -10.02 12.32
CA ILE A 469 13.97 -8.75 12.98
C ILE A 469 12.78 -8.89 13.94
N ARG A 470 13.00 -8.44 15.17
CA ARG A 470 12.07 -8.45 16.29
C ARG A 470 11.37 -7.13 16.55
N LYS A 471 11.87 -6.01 16.06
CA LYS A 471 11.25 -4.68 16.24
C LYS A 471 11.97 -3.69 15.35
N VAL A 472 11.25 -2.71 14.83
CA VAL A 472 11.83 -1.57 14.12
C VAL A 472 11.59 -0.29 14.91
N ASP A 473 12.68 0.35 15.34
CA ASP A 473 12.72 1.71 15.85
C ASP A 473 13.14 2.65 14.71
N ASN A 474 12.17 3.15 13.96
CA ASN A 474 12.45 4.02 12.81
C ASN A 474 12.47 5.49 13.25
N LEU A 475 13.67 6.04 13.29
CA LEU A 475 13.96 7.41 13.70
C LEU A 475 14.39 8.27 12.50
N LEU A 476 14.03 7.86 11.28
CA LEU A 476 14.28 8.64 10.08
C LEU A 476 13.51 9.97 10.12
N THR A 477 14.21 11.04 9.76
CA THR A 477 13.64 12.38 9.62
C THR A 477 13.21 12.61 8.17
N VAL A 478 11.97 13.04 7.95
CA VAL A 478 11.52 13.44 6.62
C VAL A 478 11.90 14.90 6.39
N LYS A 479 12.88 15.16 5.52
CA LYS A 479 13.40 16.51 5.20
C LYS A 479 12.59 17.25 4.15
N GLY A 480 11.68 16.58 3.43
CA GLY A 480 10.74 17.25 2.53
C GLY A 480 9.74 18.16 3.24
N TYR A 481 9.75 18.12 4.58
CA TYR A 481 8.71 18.63 5.42
C TYR A 481 9.32 19.22 6.73
N ASP A 482 9.06 20.50 7.05
CA ASP A 482 9.48 21.18 8.28
C ASP A 482 8.52 20.86 9.46
N TYR A 483 8.49 19.60 9.88
CA TYR A 483 7.72 19.18 11.05
C TYR A 483 8.49 19.49 12.35
N PRO A 484 7.80 19.89 13.44
CA PRO A 484 8.41 20.04 14.76
C PRO A 484 8.62 18.67 15.42
N TRP A 485 9.54 17.88 14.88
CA TRP A 485 9.79 16.47 15.24
C TRP A 485 10.07 16.24 16.73
N ASP A 486 10.81 17.16 17.35
CA ASP A 486 11.15 17.17 18.76
C ASP A 486 9.91 17.28 19.67
N GLN A 487 8.83 17.91 19.18
CA GLN A 487 7.58 18.03 19.91
C GLN A 487 6.71 16.77 19.81
N TRP A 488 6.81 16.01 18.72
CA TRP A 488 6.00 14.81 18.49
C TRP A 488 6.65 13.53 19.04
N TYR A 489 7.99 13.47 19.02
CA TYR A 489 8.76 12.26 19.32
C TYR A 489 8.71 11.82 20.79
N ILE A 490 8.31 12.70 21.73
CA ILE A 490 8.45 12.43 23.19
C ILE A 490 7.10 12.32 23.94
N LYS A 491 5.92 12.48 23.32
CA LYS A 491 4.65 12.52 24.07
C LYS A 491 3.44 11.80 23.44
N GLY A 492 3.65 10.80 22.59
CA GLY A 492 2.59 9.88 22.17
C GLY A 492 2.47 8.67 23.12
N PRO A 493 1.27 8.26 23.55
CA PRO A 493 1.14 7.06 24.37
C PRO A 493 1.41 5.82 23.51
N ILE A 494 2.07 4.84 24.13
CA ILE A 494 2.32 3.46 23.66
C ILE A 494 3.65 3.25 22.89
N PRO A 495 4.73 2.92 23.64
CA PRO A 495 6.04 2.47 23.12
C PRO A 495 6.07 1.11 22.38
N ASN A 496 4.93 0.46 22.13
CA ASN A 496 4.87 -0.98 21.84
C ASN A 496 4.07 -1.44 20.61
N THR A 497 3.52 -0.53 19.80
CA THR A 497 3.01 -0.88 18.46
C THR A 497 4.03 -0.41 17.42
N PRO A 498 4.78 -1.31 16.75
CA PRO A 498 5.57 -0.93 15.60
C PRO A 498 4.68 -0.14 14.62
N TYR A 499 5.03 1.12 14.38
CA TYR A 499 4.26 2.10 13.60
C TYR A 499 3.97 1.69 12.13
N TYR A 500 4.44 0.52 11.71
CA TYR A 500 4.40 -0.06 10.35
C TYR A 500 3.24 -1.05 10.14
N TYR A 501 2.37 -1.24 11.14
CA TYR A 501 1.37 -2.32 11.13
C TYR A 501 0.41 -2.25 9.92
N TYR A 502 -0.02 -1.08 9.50
CA TYR A 502 -1.11 -0.98 8.50
C TYR A 502 -0.62 -0.89 7.03
N GLU A 503 0.70 -0.88 6.80
CA GLU A 503 1.29 -0.99 5.45
C GLU A 503 1.31 -2.45 4.94
N PHE A 504 0.96 -3.42 5.79
CA PHE A 504 0.82 -4.83 5.40
C PHE A 504 -0.52 -5.14 4.73
N ASP A 505 -1.53 -4.27 4.92
CA ASP A 505 -2.90 -4.45 4.44
C ASP A 505 -3.13 -3.82 3.07
N TYR A 506 -2.10 -3.24 2.43
CA TYR A 506 -2.18 -2.95 1.00
C TYR A 506 -2.08 -4.26 0.23
N TYR A 507 -3.14 -5.05 0.31
CA TYR A 507 -3.50 -5.97 -0.75
C TYR A 507 -3.87 -5.07 -1.92
N PRO A 508 -3.08 -5.04 -3.01
CA PRO A 508 -3.59 -4.49 -4.23
C PRO A 508 -4.86 -5.26 -4.60
N TYR A 509 -6.00 -4.61 -4.42
CA TYR A 509 -7.30 -5.11 -4.85
C TYR A 509 -7.23 -5.30 -6.37
N GLY A 510 -7.17 -6.56 -6.82
CA GLY A 510 -6.96 -6.87 -8.24
C GLY A 510 -6.39 -8.24 -8.63
N LEU A 511 -6.07 -9.15 -7.72
CA LEU A 511 -5.49 -10.48 -8.07
C LEU A 511 -6.14 -11.66 -7.32
N TYR A 512 -7.46 -11.83 -7.48
CA TYR A 512 -8.17 -13.05 -7.11
C TYR A 512 -8.81 -13.71 -8.34
#